data_AF-A0A8G2CKJ7-F1
#
_entry.id   AF-A0A8G2CKJ7-F1
#
_cell.length_a   1.000
_cell.length_b   1.000
_cell.length_c   1.000
_cell.angle_alpha   90.00
_cell.angle_beta   90.00
_cell.angle_gamma   90.00
#
_symmetry.space_group_name_H-M   'P 1'
#
loop_
_entity.id
_entity.type
_entity.pdbx_description
1 polymer ?
#
loop_
_entity_poly.entity_id
_entity_poly.type
_entity_poly.pdbx_seq_one_letter_code
_entity_poly.pdbx_strand_id
1 'polypeptide(L)'
;MSRQQASRRGFLAAAGGVAGVAGIGAANAGATPSLASYQTLDAVTEPFFGAHQNGIATPNPMQSNTYFASLDLNAADRPALIALFRTWTAASARLTAGKLAAPPTDPDHPFDSLDALDLGPQRLTITFGFGPDLFALAGKDRYGLARHRPAALVDLPVFPGDQLEAGHTGGALSVQASADHPQVAFHAVRELVRLGGDAISVRWTQAGFCTANRAQGTPRNLMGFKDGTMNPKFRDAATMNDHIWAGSESPRWMQGGSYAVFRRIRIALEHWDQMKLGFQEQTIGRHKPSGAPLGGVHEFQPLDLAAADKDGNPLIPATAHARLAAPAENAGAQMLRRAYNYSDGASFVAERWPPWKQAMEYDAGLMFIAYQRDPRRSFIPMFEKMSRIDALNQFTTHVGSAIFACPAGMAKGGYIGQALLEMT
;
A
#
# COMPACT_ATOMS: atom_id res chain seq x y z
N MET A 1 27.92 40.46 41.14
CA MET A 1 27.20 40.99 42.32
C MET A 1 25.71 40.91 41.99
N SER A 2 25.05 39.81 42.38
CA SER A 2 24.15 39.73 43.54
C SER A 2 22.84 40.51 43.32
N ARG A 3 21.75 39.81 43.01
CA ARG A 3 20.70 39.39 43.98
C ARG A 3 19.86 40.59 44.48
N GLN A 4 18.57 40.64 44.14
CA GLN A 4 17.46 40.36 45.08
C GLN A 4 16.11 40.87 44.54
N GLN A 5 15.14 39.95 44.47
CA GLN A 5 13.71 40.26 44.59
C GLN A 5 13.37 40.54 46.05
N ALA A 6 12.53 41.56 46.29
CA ALA A 6 11.56 41.69 47.38
C ALA A 6 10.79 43.00 47.14
N SER A 7 9.53 43.22 47.49
CA SER A 7 8.42 42.42 48.00
C SER A 7 7.21 43.37 48.02
N ARG A 8 6.02 42.80 47.86
CA ARG A 8 4.70 43.43 48.02
C ARG A 8 4.55 44.14 49.39
N ARG A 9 4.08 45.40 49.41
CA ARG A 9 2.95 45.93 50.23
C ARG A 9 3.02 47.45 50.43
N GLY A 10 1.86 48.09 50.28
CA GLY A 10 1.56 49.50 50.55
C GLY A 10 0.40 49.90 49.64
N PHE A 11 -0.78 49.28 49.72
CA PHE A 11 -1.79 49.38 50.79
C PHE A 11 -2.27 50.82 51.02
N LEU A 12 -3.43 51.10 50.37
CA LEU A 12 -4.52 51.99 50.75
C LEU A 12 -4.29 53.50 50.82
N ALA A 13 -4.94 54.21 49.90
CA ALA A 13 -5.70 55.42 50.23
C ALA A 13 -7.08 55.29 49.58
N ALA A 14 -8.10 55.15 50.42
CA ALA A 14 -9.51 55.03 50.06
C ALA A 14 -10.18 56.41 50.08
N ALA A 15 -11.06 56.70 49.12
CA ALA A 15 -12.26 57.53 49.32
C ALA A 15 -13.16 57.55 48.06
N GLY A 16 -14.47 57.38 48.26
CA GLY A 16 -15.51 57.82 47.32
C GLY A 16 -16.29 56.70 46.63
N GLY A 17 -17.37 56.22 47.25
CA GLY A 17 -18.24 55.19 46.68
C GLY A 17 -19.28 55.69 45.67
N VAL A 18 -19.89 54.75 44.95
CA VAL A 18 -21.34 54.57 44.68
C VAL A 18 -21.52 53.52 43.56
N ALA A 19 -22.49 52.61 43.77
CA ALA A 19 -23.20 51.76 42.80
C ALA A 19 -22.51 50.54 42.15
N GLY A 20 -22.82 49.36 42.74
CA GLY A 20 -23.14 48.06 42.13
C GLY A 20 -22.55 47.63 40.78
N VAL A 21 -21.76 46.55 40.81
CA VAL A 21 -21.81 45.43 39.84
C VAL A 21 -21.32 44.16 40.56
N ALA A 22 -22.08 43.08 40.42
CA ALA A 22 -21.75 41.75 40.90
C ALA A 22 -20.51 41.18 40.19
N GLY A 23 -19.60 40.58 40.98
CA GLY A 23 -18.60 39.58 40.59
C GLY A 23 -17.99 39.66 39.19
N ILE A 24 -16.87 40.38 39.05
CA ILE A 24 -15.88 40.08 38.01
C ILE A 24 -14.76 39.28 38.66
N GLY A 25 -15.03 37.99 38.82
CA GLY A 25 -14.02 36.95 38.99
C GLY A 25 -13.98 36.11 37.72
N ALA A 26 -13.76 36.74 36.57
CA ALA A 26 -13.47 36.01 35.34
C ALA A 26 -12.04 35.47 35.46
N ALA A 27 -11.93 34.30 36.08
CA ALA A 27 -10.81 33.41 35.82
C ALA A 27 -10.75 33.24 34.30
N ASN A 28 -9.64 33.66 33.70
CA ASN A 28 -9.20 33.10 32.43
C ASN A 28 -8.93 31.61 32.70
N ALA A 29 -10.00 30.82 32.74
CA ALA A 29 -9.92 29.39 32.55
C ALA A 29 -9.30 29.23 31.17
N GLY A 30 -8.04 28.77 31.14
CA GLY A 30 -7.32 28.52 29.91
C GLY A 30 -8.23 27.75 28.97
N ALA A 31 -8.56 28.35 27.83
CA ALA A 31 -9.25 27.65 26.76
C ALA A 31 -8.32 26.50 26.36
N THR A 32 -8.60 25.30 26.87
CA THR A 32 -8.05 24.08 26.33
C THR A 32 -8.61 24.00 24.90
N PRO A 33 -7.76 24.00 23.86
CA PRO A 33 -8.25 23.90 22.50
C PRO A 33 -9.10 22.63 22.40
N SER A 34 -10.38 22.79 22.04
CA SER A 34 -11.28 21.66 21.91
C SER A 34 -10.91 20.88 20.65
N LEU A 35 -10.81 19.56 20.75
CA LEU A 35 -10.60 18.69 19.59
C LEU A 35 -11.78 18.71 18.59
N ALA A 36 -12.91 19.31 18.97
CA ALA A 36 -14.09 19.44 18.13
C ALA A 36 -14.01 20.59 17.10
N SER A 37 -13.01 21.47 17.18
CA SER A 37 -12.91 22.70 16.39
C SER A 37 -11.89 22.67 15.23
N TYR A 38 -11.27 21.53 14.94
CA TYR A 38 -10.27 21.44 13.87
C TYR A 38 -10.92 21.41 12.48
N GLN A 39 -10.66 22.46 11.71
CA GLN A 39 -11.11 22.61 10.32
C GLN A 39 -10.34 21.63 9.43
N THR A 40 -11.08 20.81 8.68
CA THR A 40 -10.53 20.01 7.59
C THR A 40 -9.98 20.96 6.52
N LEU A 41 -8.67 20.90 6.24
CA LEU A 41 -8.12 21.50 5.03
C LEU A 41 -8.88 20.93 3.82
N ASP A 42 -9.21 21.76 2.82
CA ASP A 42 -9.87 21.41 1.55
C ASP A 42 -9.01 20.42 0.73
N ALA A 43 -8.95 19.17 1.19
CA ALA A 43 -8.22 18.09 0.56
C ALA A 43 -9.20 17.04 0.02
N VAL A 44 -8.88 16.54 -1.17
CA VAL A 44 -9.68 15.52 -1.86
C VAL A 44 -9.80 14.27 -0.98
N THR A 45 -11.03 13.82 -0.78
CA THR A 45 -11.37 12.58 -0.06
C THR A 45 -11.65 11.47 -1.06
N GLU A 46 -11.12 10.28 -0.83
CA GLU A 46 -11.46 9.09 -1.60
C GLU A 46 -12.59 8.31 -0.89
N PRO A 47 -13.65 7.86 -1.58
CA PRO A 47 -14.72 7.09 -0.96
C PRO A 47 -14.19 5.78 -0.34
N PHE A 48 -14.54 5.51 0.92
CA PHE A 48 -14.24 4.22 1.57
C PHE A 48 -15.22 3.12 1.19
N PHE A 49 -16.51 3.46 1.09
CA PHE A 49 -17.58 2.54 0.71
C PHE A 49 -17.77 2.54 -0.81
N GLY A 50 -18.08 1.38 -1.38
CA GLY A 50 -18.23 1.18 -2.81
C GLY A 50 -18.41 -0.29 -3.19
N ALA A 51 -18.61 -0.57 -4.48
CA ALA A 51 -18.69 -1.95 -4.99
C ALA A 51 -17.34 -2.69 -4.94
N HIS A 52 -16.25 -1.94 -5.11
CA HIS A 52 -14.87 -2.40 -4.97
C HIS A 52 -14.23 -1.65 -3.80
N GLN A 53 -13.27 -2.27 -3.11
CA GLN A 53 -12.47 -1.55 -2.13
C GLN A 53 -11.70 -0.42 -2.78
N ASN A 54 -11.55 0.70 -2.07
CA ASN A 54 -10.67 1.78 -2.49
C ASN A 54 -9.19 1.32 -2.46
N GLY A 55 -8.31 2.07 -3.09
CA GLY A 55 -6.88 1.76 -3.17
C GLY A 55 -6.50 0.72 -4.23
N ILE A 56 -7.47 0.07 -4.90
CA ILE A 56 -7.21 -0.84 -6.04
C ILE A 56 -7.26 -0.05 -7.35
N ALA A 57 -8.47 0.37 -7.75
CA ALA A 57 -8.73 1.13 -8.98
C ALA A 57 -9.01 2.62 -8.72
N THR A 58 -8.58 3.14 -7.56
CA THR A 58 -8.66 4.58 -7.24
C THR A 58 -8.03 5.38 -8.38
N PRO A 59 -8.72 6.40 -8.93
CA PRO A 59 -8.26 7.09 -10.13
C PRO A 59 -6.83 7.62 -10.04
N ASN A 60 -6.04 7.38 -11.10
CA ASN A 60 -4.67 7.89 -11.28
C ASN A 60 -4.72 9.43 -11.46
N PRO A 61 -3.87 10.24 -10.80
CA PRO A 61 -2.53 9.93 -10.28
C PRO A 61 -2.52 9.11 -8.97
N MET A 62 -1.74 8.02 -8.95
CA MET A 62 -1.48 7.17 -7.79
C MET A 62 -1.06 8.04 -6.60
N GLN A 63 -1.57 7.77 -5.39
CA GLN A 63 -1.13 8.53 -4.21
C GLN A 63 0.37 8.38 -4.02
N SER A 64 1.04 9.45 -3.62
CA SER A 64 2.50 9.52 -3.56
C SER A 64 3.14 8.63 -2.50
N ASN A 65 2.39 8.19 -1.49
CA ASN A 65 2.89 7.37 -0.40
C ASN A 65 1.96 6.19 -0.12
N THR A 66 2.55 5.14 0.44
CA THR A 66 1.80 4.03 1.00
C THR A 66 2.53 3.47 2.21
N TYR A 67 1.77 2.92 3.15
CA TYR A 67 2.27 2.12 4.25
C TYR A 67 1.52 0.79 4.22
N PHE A 68 2.26 -0.30 4.01
CA PHE A 68 1.72 -1.64 3.92
C PHE A 68 2.03 -2.38 5.22
N ALA A 69 1.04 -3.04 5.81
CA ALA A 69 1.24 -3.96 6.92
C ALA A 69 0.69 -5.33 6.58
N SER A 70 1.48 -6.36 6.86
CA SER A 70 1.02 -7.73 6.96
C SER A 70 0.95 -8.13 8.43
N LEU A 71 -0.14 -8.81 8.80
CA LEU A 71 -0.51 -9.06 10.17
C LEU A 71 -0.82 -10.54 10.38
N ASP A 72 -0.40 -11.05 11.52
CA ASP A 72 -0.81 -12.37 12.02
C ASP A 72 -2.06 -12.21 12.90
N LEU A 73 -2.92 -13.24 12.91
CA LEU A 73 -4.18 -13.25 13.65
C LEU A 73 -4.05 -14.00 14.98
N ASN A 74 -4.44 -13.34 16.06
CA ASN A 74 -4.49 -13.87 17.43
C ASN A 74 -5.92 -13.89 18.01
N ALA A 75 -6.90 -13.34 17.28
CA ALA A 75 -8.31 -13.39 17.67
C ALA A 75 -8.74 -14.81 18.00
N ALA A 76 -9.36 -14.98 19.18
CA ALA A 76 -9.64 -16.30 19.76
C ALA A 76 -10.59 -17.13 18.89
N ASP A 77 -11.60 -16.49 18.30
CA ASP A 77 -12.66 -17.13 17.53
C ASP A 77 -13.25 -16.19 16.46
N ARG A 78 -14.22 -16.71 15.70
CA ARG A 78 -14.90 -15.97 14.62
C ARG A 78 -15.67 -14.74 15.15
N PRO A 79 -16.41 -14.79 16.28
CA PRO A 79 -16.98 -13.60 16.90
C PRO A 79 -15.97 -12.49 17.21
N ALA A 80 -14.81 -12.82 17.78
CA ALA A 80 -13.75 -11.85 18.06
C ALA A 80 -13.20 -11.21 16.77
N LEU A 81 -13.05 -12.02 15.71
CA LEU A 81 -12.64 -11.52 14.38
C LEU A 81 -13.69 -10.57 13.76
N ILE A 82 -14.99 -10.88 13.90
CA ILE A 82 -16.08 -10.00 13.46
C ILE A 82 -16.02 -8.66 14.22
N ALA A 83 -15.81 -8.70 15.54
CA ALA A 83 -15.68 -7.49 16.35
C ALA A 83 -14.51 -6.61 15.88
N LEU A 84 -13.34 -7.22 15.64
CA LEU A 84 -12.17 -6.55 15.08
C LEU A 84 -12.50 -5.84 13.75
N PHE A 85 -13.10 -6.55 12.80
CA PHE A 85 -13.39 -5.98 11.48
C PHE A 85 -14.45 -4.88 11.53
N ARG A 86 -15.41 -4.94 12.46
CA ARG A 86 -16.36 -3.83 12.69
C ARG A 86 -15.64 -2.59 13.23
N THR A 87 -14.76 -2.77 14.21
CA THR A 87 -13.93 -1.68 14.75
C THR A 87 -13.05 -1.05 13.67
N TRP A 88 -12.34 -1.87 12.90
CA TRP A 88 -11.51 -1.39 11.78
C TRP A 88 -12.31 -0.70 10.68
N THR A 89 -13.51 -1.19 10.36
CA THR A 89 -14.38 -0.53 9.37
C THR A 89 -14.79 0.85 9.84
N ALA A 90 -15.21 0.98 11.10
CA ALA A 90 -15.61 2.26 11.69
C ALA A 90 -14.44 3.24 11.72
N ALA A 91 -13.25 2.78 12.13
CA ALA A 91 -12.04 3.60 12.15
C ALA A 91 -11.62 4.02 10.73
N SER A 92 -11.59 3.08 9.78
CA SER A 92 -11.18 3.35 8.40
C SER A 92 -12.09 4.38 7.73
N ALA A 93 -13.41 4.26 7.89
CA ALA A 93 -14.36 5.22 7.34
C ALA A 93 -14.16 6.65 7.90
N ARG A 94 -13.69 6.77 9.15
CA ARG A 94 -13.37 8.05 9.80
C ARG A 94 -12.03 8.58 9.29
N LEU A 95 -10.99 7.76 9.31
CA LEU A 95 -9.64 8.11 8.87
C LEU A 95 -9.62 8.58 7.41
N THR A 96 -10.29 7.85 6.50
CA THR A 96 -10.37 8.24 5.08
C THR A 96 -11.07 9.58 4.87
N ALA A 97 -11.93 9.99 5.82
CA ALA A 97 -12.60 11.28 5.84
C ALA A 97 -11.81 12.37 6.60
N GLY A 98 -10.55 12.11 6.95
CA GLY A 98 -9.70 13.05 7.69
C GLY A 98 -10.11 13.25 9.16
N LYS A 99 -10.82 12.28 9.74
CA LYS A 99 -11.29 12.32 11.14
C LYS A 99 -10.46 11.37 12.01
N LEU A 100 -10.48 11.61 13.31
CA LEU A 100 -9.88 10.74 14.33
C LEU A 100 -10.38 9.29 14.22
N ALA A 101 -9.51 8.31 14.49
CA ALA A 101 -9.80 6.88 14.42
C ALA A 101 -11.01 6.46 15.25
N ALA A 102 -11.17 7.02 16.46
CA ALA A 102 -12.36 6.87 17.28
C ALA A 102 -12.90 8.24 17.76
N PRO A 103 -14.20 8.34 18.12
CA PRO A 103 -14.73 9.54 18.78
C PRO A 103 -14.06 9.79 20.14
N PRO A 104 -13.76 11.06 20.51
CA PRO A 104 -13.19 11.42 21.80
C PRO A 104 -14.26 11.38 22.91
N THR A 105 -14.71 10.17 23.24
CA THR A 105 -15.84 9.94 24.17
C THR A 105 -15.39 9.57 25.57
N ASP A 106 -14.16 9.08 25.72
CA ASP A 106 -13.55 8.74 26.99
C ASP A 106 -12.24 9.54 27.14
N PRO A 107 -12.13 10.46 28.11
CA PRO A 107 -10.92 11.24 28.34
C PRO A 107 -9.77 10.42 28.94
N ASP A 108 -10.04 9.26 29.54
CA ASP A 108 -9.03 8.42 30.21
C ASP A 108 -8.41 7.38 29.26
N HIS A 109 -8.99 7.19 28.07
CA HIS A 109 -8.48 6.27 27.06
C HIS A 109 -8.13 6.98 25.75
N PRO A 110 -6.91 6.83 25.21
CA PRO A 110 -6.54 7.47 23.95
C PRO A 110 -7.39 6.92 22.79
N PHE A 111 -8.15 7.80 22.14
CA PHE A 111 -9.04 7.49 21.01
C PHE A 111 -8.33 7.59 19.65
N ASP A 112 -7.17 8.26 19.60
CA ASP A 112 -6.30 8.44 18.44
C ASP A 112 -4.91 8.90 18.94
N SER A 113 -3.82 8.57 18.24
CA SER A 113 -2.47 9.05 18.58
C SER A 113 -2.22 10.53 18.25
N LEU A 114 -3.12 11.16 17.49
CA LEU A 114 -3.09 12.57 17.09
C LEU A 114 -1.88 12.99 16.26
N ASP A 115 -1.04 12.04 15.82
CA ASP A 115 0.15 12.36 15.04
C ASP A 115 -0.20 12.83 13.61
N ALA A 116 -1.40 12.55 13.08
CA ALA A 116 -1.87 13.09 11.81
C ALA A 116 -2.85 14.28 11.96
N LEU A 117 -2.95 14.87 13.15
CA LEU A 117 -3.77 16.07 13.36
C LEU A 117 -3.34 17.18 12.39
N ASP A 118 -4.31 17.97 11.91
CA ASP A 118 -4.13 19.09 10.97
C ASP A 118 -3.67 18.72 9.55
N LEU A 119 -3.48 17.43 9.22
CA LEU A 119 -3.07 17.01 7.87
C LEU A 119 -4.25 16.84 6.90
N GLY A 120 -5.47 16.66 7.41
CA GLY A 120 -6.67 16.37 6.59
C GLY A 120 -6.64 14.97 5.94
N PRO A 121 -7.59 14.65 5.03
CA PRO A 121 -7.76 13.30 4.48
C PRO A 121 -6.65 12.83 3.53
N GLN A 122 -5.94 13.74 2.85
CA GLN A 122 -4.82 13.43 1.95
C GLN A 122 -5.07 12.27 0.96
N ARG A 123 -6.29 12.16 0.42
CA ARG A 123 -6.71 11.04 -0.46
C ARG A 123 -6.43 9.66 0.13
N LEU A 124 -6.53 9.53 1.45
CA LEU A 124 -6.29 8.26 2.13
C LEU A 124 -7.26 7.19 1.62
N THR A 125 -6.68 6.07 1.23
CA THR A 125 -7.38 4.82 0.93
C THR A 125 -6.83 3.73 1.84
N ILE A 126 -7.68 2.78 2.23
CA ILE A 126 -7.31 1.67 3.12
C ILE A 126 -7.90 0.40 2.53
N THR A 127 -7.04 -0.44 1.95
CA THR A 127 -7.41 -1.70 1.32
C THR A 127 -7.07 -2.88 2.22
N PHE A 128 -8.02 -3.79 2.41
CA PHE A 128 -7.86 -4.99 3.20
C PHE A 128 -7.72 -6.22 2.30
N GLY A 129 -6.87 -7.15 2.71
CA GLY A 129 -6.67 -8.43 2.05
C GLY A 129 -6.56 -9.58 3.05
N PHE A 130 -7.01 -10.76 2.64
CA PHE A 130 -7.04 -11.97 3.45
C PHE A 130 -6.04 -12.99 2.90
N GLY A 131 -5.03 -13.30 3.70
CA GLY A 131 -4.00 -14.27 3.34
C GLY A 131 -4.45 -15.71 3.56
N PRO A 132 -3.69 -16.70 3.09
CA PRO A 132 -3.97 -18.12 3.32
C PRO A 132 -4.18 -18.47 4.81
N ASP A 133 -3.41 -17.84 5.70
CA ASP A 133 -3.42 -18.11 7.15
C ASP A 133 -4.72 -17.70 7.86
N LEU A 134 -5.57 -16.86 7.23
CA LEU A 134 -6.93 -16.60 7.74
C LEU A 134 -7.79 -17.88 7.66
N PHE A 135 -7.61 -18.68 6.61
CA PHE A 135 -8.46 -19.83 6.31
C PHE A 135 -7.97 -21.09 7.02
N ALA A 136 -6.66 -21.27 7.12
CA ALA A 136 -6.04 -22.31 7.92
C ALA A 136 -4.59 -21.92 8.25
N LEU A 137 -4.24 -21.89 9.53
CA LEU A 137 -2.86 -21.69 9.98
C LEU A 137 -2.32 -23.02 10.50
N ALA A 138 -1.22 -23.51 9.91
CA ALA A 138 -0.65 -24.82 10.22
C ALA A 138 -1.69 -25.96 10.20
N GLY A 139 -2.59 -25.92 9.21
CA GLY A 139 -3.68 -26.90 9.03
C GLY A 139 -4.89 -26.73 9.97
N LYS A 140 -4.89 -25.71 10.84
CA LYS A 140 -5.99 -25.46 11.78
C LYS A 140 -6.90 -24.35 11.28
N ASP A 141 -8.17 -24.67 11.07
CA ASP A 141 -9.23 -23.71 10.77
C ASP A 141 -9.85 -23.17 12.07
N ARG A 142 -9.27 -22.09 12.61
CA ARG A 142 -9.73 -21.47 13.87
C ARG A 142 -11.09 -20.78 13.75
N TYR A 143 -11.51 -20.45 12.53
CA TYR A 143 -12.67 -19.59 12.29
C TYR A 143 -13.80 -20.30 11.52
N GLY A 144 -13.62 -21.56 11.13
CA GLY A 144 -14.57 -22.31 10.31
C GLY A 144 -14.67 -21.78 8.88
N LEU A 145 -13.57 -21.22 8.34
CA LEU A 145 -13.53 -20.54 7.05
C LEU A 145 -12.85 -21.37 5.95
N ALA A 146 -12.19 -22.49 6.25
CA ALA A 146 -11.34 -23.22 5.30
C ALA A 146 -12.05 -23.56 3.98
N ARG A 147 -13.31 -23.99 4.05
CA ARG A 147 -14.14 -24.31 2.86
C ARG A 147 -14.49 -23.10 1.98
N HIS A 148 -14.29 -21.89 2.49
CA HIS A 148 -14.55 -20.63 1.79
C HIS A 148 -13.28 -20.00 1.21
N ARG A 149 -12.11 -20.65 1.38
CA ARG A 149 -10.86 -20.24 0.72
C ARG A 149 -11.05 -20.26 -0.80
N PRO A 150 -10.82 -19.15 -1.52
CA PRO A 150 -10.97 -19.13 -2.97
C PRO A 150 -9.89 -19.98 -3.62
N ALA A 151 -10.23 -20.72 -4.68
CA ALA A 151 -9.26 -21.56 -5.39
C ALA A 151 -8.11 -20.76 -6.03
N ALA A 152 -8.31 -19.46 -6.29
CA ALA A 152 -7.29 -18.56 -6.81
C ALA A 152 -6.37 -17.97 -5.72
N LEU A 153 -6.73 -18.09 -4.43
CA LEU A 153 -5.83 -17.78 -3.31
C LEU A 153 -4.90 -18.98 -3.06
N VAL A 154 -4.01 -19.23 -4.02
CA VAL A 154 -3.02 -20.30 -3.97
C VAL A 154 -1.81 -19.89 -3.14
N ASP A 155 -1.05 -20.88 -2.67
CA ASP A 155 0.30 -20.61 -2.21
C ASP A 155 1.16 -20.33 -3.46
N LEU A 156 1.89 -19.23 -3.46
CA LEU A 156 2.74 -18.87 -4.60
C LEU A 156 3.86 -19.92 -4.74
N PRO A 157 4.20 -20.36 -5.97
CA PRO A 157 5.34 -21.23 -6.17
C PRO A 157 6.63 -20.49 -5.81
N VAL A 158 7.68 -21.27 -5.53
CA VAL A 158 9.03 -20.73 -5.40
C VAL A 158 9.56 -20.46 -6.81
N PHE A 159 9.97 -19.23 -7.07
CA PHE A 159 10.50 -18.85 -8.37
C PHE A 159 12.04 -18.92 -8.38
N PRO A 160 12.68 -19.23 -9.52
CA PRO A 160 14.12 -19.09 -9.66
C PRO A 160 14.64 -17.70 -9.22
N GLY A 161 15.69 -17.69 -8.41
CA GLY A 161 16.28 -16.45 -7.88
C GLY A 161 15.61 -15.89 -6.61
N ASP A 162 14.53 -16.51 -6.14
CA ASP A 162 13.90 -16.15 -4.86
C ASP A 162 14.88 -16.32 -3.69
N GLN A 163 14.95 -15.27 -2.87
CA GLN A 163 15.74 -15.24 -1.63
C GLN A 163 14.85 -14.65 -0.52
N LEU A 164 13.69 -15.27 -0.34
CA LEU A 164 12.63 -14.76 0.51
C LEU A 164 13.05 -14.76 1.98
N GLU A 165 13.00 -13.58 2.60
CA GLU A 165 13.25 -13.38 4.01
C GLU A 165 11.94 -13.59 4.78
N ALA A 166 11.97 -14.39 5.85
CA ALA A 166 10.77 -14.72 6.62
C ALA A 166 10.08 -13.47 7.22
N GLY A 167 10.88 -12.46 7.58
CA GLY A 167 10.43 -11.16 8.08
C GLY A 167 9.77 -10.26 7.03
N HIS A 168 9.64 -10.69 5.78
CA HIS A 168 8.96 -9.94 4.71
C HIS A 168 7.99 -10.82 3.90
N THR A 169 7.58 -11.96 4.45
CA THR A 169 6.85 -12.99 3.72
C THR A 169 5.60 -13.47 4.47
N GLY A 170 4.50 -13.65 3.75
CA GLY A 170 3.24 -14.20 4.26
C GLY A 170 2.45 -13.25 5.17
N GLY A 171 1.54 -13.83 5.96
CA GLY A 171 0.65 -13.18 6.92
C GLY A 171 -0.83 -13.46 6.66
N ALA A 172 -1.63 -13.36 7.71
CA ALA A 172 -3.06 -13.68 7.68
C ALA A 172 -3.92 -12.54 7.13
N LEU A 173 -3.53 -11.29 7.36
CA LEU A 173 -4.22 -10.10 6.86
C LEU A 173 -3.23 -9.11 6.27
N SER A 174 -3.66 -8.36 5.26
CA SER A 174 -2.95 -7.17 4.79
C SER A 174 -3.78 -5.91 4.99
N VAL A 175 -3.12 -4.82 5.35
CA VAL A 175 -3.64 -3.46 5.31
C VAL A 175 -2.73 -2.60 4.44
N GLN A 176 -3.22 -2.14 3.30
CA GLN A 176 -2.54 -1.15 2.47
C GLN A 176 -3.19 0.22 2.70
N ALA A 177 -2.48 1.13 3.36
CA ALA A 177 -2.90 2.53 3.48
C ALA A 177 -2.11 3.38 2.47
N SER A 178 -2.77 4.01 1.49
CA SER A 178 -2.13 4.92 0.53
C SER A 178 -2.70 6.32 0.64
N ALA A 179 -1.83 7.32 0.72
CA ALA A 179 -2.17 8.73 0.90
C ALA A 179 -1.13 9.64 0.23
N ASP A 180 -1.50 10.89 -0.04
CA ASP A 180 -0.58 11.87 -0.62
C ASP A 180 0.39 12.48 0.42
N HIS A 181 0.26 12.08 1.67
CA HIS A 181 1.18 12.42 2.76
C HIS A 181 1.61 11.15 3.51
N PRO A 182 2.93 10.91 3.73
CA PRO A 182 3.42 9.66 4.32
C PRO A 182 2.94 9.46 5.76
N GLN A 183 2.88 10.54 6.54
CA GLN A 183 2.41 10.50 7.94
C GLN A 183 0.94 10.08 8.06
N VAL A 184 0.08 10.45 7.09
CA VAL A 184 -1.34 10.04 7.08
C VAL A 184 -1.46 8.55 6.76
N ALA A 185 -0.66 8.04 5.82
CA ALA A 185 -0.63 6.61 5.51
C ALA A 185 -0.11 5.78 6.71
N PHE A 186 0.96 6.24 7.36
CA PHE A 186 1.51 5.61 8.56
C PHE A 186 0.52 5.61 9.73
N HIS A 187 -0.05 6.78 10.05
CA HIS A 187 -1.05 6.95 11.11
C HIS A 187 -2.22 5.98 10.96
N ALA A 188 -2.77 5.87 9.74
CA ALA A 188 -3.91 4.98 9.50
C ALA A 188 -3.61 3.52 9.88
N VAL A 189 -2.44 3.00 9.49
CA VAL A 189 -2.03 1.63 9.86
C VAL A 189 -1.74 1.53 11.36
N ARG A 190 -1.05 2.52 11.93
CA ARG A 190 -0.74 2.58 13.37
C ARG A 190 -2.02 2.51 14.22
N GLU A 191 -3.06 3.26 13.85
CA GLU A 191 -4.33 3.25 14.56
C GLU A 191 -5.08 1.93 14.41
N LEU A 192 -5.09 1.33 13.23
CA LEU A 192 -5.72 0.01 13.04
C LEU A 192 -4.98 -1.08 13.86
N VAL A 193 -3.66 -1.06 13.89
CA VAL A 193 -2.87 -1.97 14.74
C VAL A 193 -3.20 -1.75 16.21
N ARG A 194 -3.23 -0.50 16.67
CA ARG A 194 -3.57 -0.16 18.07
C ARG A 194 -4.98 -0.64 18.45
N LEU A 195 -5.97 -0.40 17.58
CA LEU A 195 -7.36 -0.85 17.78
C LEU A 195 -7.52 -2.37 17.67
N GLY A 196 -6.56 -3.06 17.03
CA GLY A 196 -6.53 -4.51 16.97
C GLY A 196 -6.12 -5.16 18.28
N GLY A 197 -5.30 -4.48 19.10
CA GLY A 197 -4.82 -4.99 20.38
C GLY A 197 -4.28 -6.42 20.27
N ASP A 198 -4.62 -7.26 21.24
CA ASP A 198 -4.18 -8.66 21.30
C ASP A 198 -4.83 -9.56 20.24
N ALA A 199 -5.79 -9.07 19.44
CA ALA A 199 -6.42 -9.85 18.38
C ALA A 199 -5.51 -10.03 17.15
N ILE A 200 -4.42 -9.24 17.05
CA ILE A 200 -3.48 -9.26 15.93
C ILE A 200 -2.04 -9.13 16.41
N SER A 201 -1.09 -9.39 15.51
CA SER A 201 0.31 -8.98 15.68
C SER A 201 0.85 -8.49 14.35
N VAL A 202 1.69 -7.46 14.39
CA VAL A 202 2.38 -6.99 13.19
C VAL A 202 3.41 -8.04 12.81
N ARG A 203 3.25 -8.62 11.62
CA ARG A 203 4.22 -9.56 11.06
C ARG A 203 5.36 -8.82 10.40
N TRP A 204 5.02 -7.87 9.53
CA TRP A 204 5.97 -6.97 8.88
C TRP A 204 5.26 -5.75 8.32
N THR A 205 6.00 -4.67 8.14
CA THR A 205 5.52 -3.46 7.48
C THR A 205 6.51 -3.00 6.42
N GLN A 206 6.02 -2.24 5.44
CA GLN A 206 6.86 -1.59 4.43
C GLN A 206 6.27 -0.21 4.12
N ALA A 207 7.07 0.83 4.32
CA ALA A 207 6.79 2.14 3.77
C ALA A 207 7.19 2.18 2.30
N GLY A 208 6.38 2.84 1.47
CA GLY A 208 6.67 3.03 0.06
C GLY A 208 6.31 4.43 -0.41
N PHE A 209 7.02 4.89 -1.44
CA PHE A 209 6.83 6.20 -2.04
C PHE A 209 6.90 6.12 -3.57
N CYS A 210 6.27 7.07 -4.25
CA CYS A 210 6.49 7.31 -5.66
C CYS A 210 6.58 8.82 -5.91
N THR A 211 6.95 9.21 -7.12
CA THR A 211 7.03 10.63 -7.49
C THR A 211 5.69 11.33 -7.25
N ALA A 212 5.68 12.34 -6.37
CA ALA A 212 4.46 13.02 -5.91
C ALA A 212 3.80 13.94 -6.95
N ASN A 213 4.32 14.00 -8.18
CA ASN A 213 3.89 14.99 -9.14
C ASN A 213 2.63 14.55 -9.89
N ARG A 214 1.46 14.91 -9.31
CA ARG A 214 0.12 14.70 -9.86
C ARG A 214 -0.06 15.26 -11.29
N ALA A 215 0.77 16.22 -11.71
CA ALA A 215 0.71 16.84 -13.03
C ALA A 215 1.59 16.13 -14.09
N GLN A 216 2.45 15.18 -13.70
CA GLN A 216 3.44 14.56 -14.59
C GLN A 216 3.22 13.05 -14.73
N GLY A 217 2.29 12.68 -15.63
CA GLY A 217 2.24 11.37 -16.30
C GLY A 217 2.50 10.13 -15.43
N THR A 218 3.18 9.14 -16.01
CA THR A 218 3.54 7.89 -15.34
C THR A 218 4.69 8.12 -14.36
N PRO A 219 4.61 7.64 -13.10
CA PRO A 219 5.66 7.83 -12.10
C PRO A 219 6.95 7.08 -12.47
N ARG A 220 8.04 7.37 -11.77
CA ARG A 220 9.32 6.66 -11.94
C ARG A 220 9.67 5.75 -10.78
N ASN A 221 10.33 4.63 -11.09
CA ASN A 221 10.96 3.77 -10.09
C ASN A 221 12.41 4.19 -9.79
N LEU A 222 13.06 3.57 -8.80
CA LEU A 222 14.44 3.89 -8.41
C LEU A 222 15.50 3.53 -9.46
N MET A 223 15.19 2.66 -10.43
CA MET A 223 16.04 2.46 -11.60
C MET A 223 15.96 3.60 -12.60
N GLY A 224 15.06 4.57 -12.39
CA GLY A 224 14.89 5.78 -13.18
C GLY A 224 13.94 5.64 -14.37
N PHE A 225 13.25 4.51 -14.52
CA PHE A 225 12.30 4.26 -15.61
C PHE A 225 10.88 4.68 -15.23
N LYS A 226 10.08 5.11 -16.22
CA LYS A 226 8.64 5.28 -16.04
C LYS A 226 8.00 3.92 -15.79
N ASP A 227 7.17 3.83 -14.76
CA ASP A 227 6.63 2.58 -14.26
C ASP A 227 5.11 2.66 -14.11
N GLY A 228 4.39 1.94 -14.98
CA GLY A 228 2.91 1.96 -15.02
C GLY A 228 2.32 2.17 -16.41
N THR A 229 3.14 2.47 -17.42
CA THR A 229 2.72 2.82 -18.80
C THR A 229 1.72 1.84 -19.42
N MET A 230 1.96 0.53 -19.27
CA MET A 230 1.13 -0.54 -19.85
C MET A 230 0.15 -1.14 -18.83
N ASN A 231 -0.20 -0.42 -17.76
CA ASN A 231 -1.26 -0.89 -16.87
C ASN A 231 -2.61 -0.94 -17.62
N PRO A 232 -3.50 -1.86 -17.24
CA PRO A 232 -4.88 -1.89 -17.70
C PRO A 232 -5.53 -0.51 -17.55
N LYS A 233 -6.34 -0.13 -18.54
CA LYS A 233 -7.08 1.13 -18.50
C LYS A 233 -8.14 1.07 -17.40
N PHE A 234 -7.85 1.63 -16.23
CA PHE A 234 -8.72 1.56 -15.05
C PHE A 234 -10.13 2.15 -15.24
N ARG A 235 -10.32 3.03 -16.23
CA ARG A 235 -11.64 3.59 -16.60
C ARG A 235 -12.45 2.70 -17.53
N ASP A 236 -11.82 1.68 -18.13
CA ASP A 236 -12.51 0.71 -18.98
C ASP A 236 -13.02 -0.45 -18.12
N ALA A 237 -14.33 -0.44 -17.88
CA ALA A 237 -15.00 -1.45 -17.07
C ALA A 237 -14.86 -2.87 -17.66
N ALA A 238 -14.83 -3.02 -19.00
CA ALA A 238 -14.67 -4.33 -19.62
C ALA A 238 -13.29 -4.92 -19.32
N THR A 239 -12.23 -4.15 -19.59
CA THR A 239 -10.85 -4.53 -19.24
C THR A 239 -10.70 -4.87 -17.75
N MET A 240 -11.28 -4.05 -16.87
CA MET A 240 -11.19 -4.28 -15.42
C MET A 240 -11.94 -5.54 -14.98
N ASN A 241 -13.13 -5.79 -15.53
CA ASN A 241 -13.89 -7.00 -15.26
C ASN A 241 -13.17 -8.25 -15.79
N ASP A 242 -12.55 -8.18 -16.96
CA ASP A 242 -11.86 -9.32 -17.57
C ASP A 242 -10.58 -9.71 -16.82
N HIS A 243 -9.84 -8.73 -16.33
CA HIS A 243 -8.48 -8.97 -15.81
C HIS A 243 -8.27 -8.72 -14.33
N ILE A 244 -9.07 -7.87 -13.67
CA ILE A 244 -8.78 -7.37 -12.32
C ILE A 244 -9.80 -7.82 -11.29
N TRP A 245 -11.10 -7.70 -11.60
CA TRP A 245 -12.17 -8.04 -10.66
C TRP A 245 -12.53 -9.52 -10.72
N ALA A 246 -12.56 -10.17 -9.55
CA ALA A 246 -13.05 -11.53 -9.40
C ALA A 246 -14.52 -11.63 -9.80
N GLY A 247 -14.84 -12.57 -10.69
CA GLY A 247 -16.18 -12.74 -11.26
C GLY A 247 -16.94 -13.91 -10.64
N SER A 248 -17.96 -14.40 -11.35
CA SER A 248 -18.87 -15.46 -10.90
C SER A 248 -18.19 -16.81 -10.63
N GLU A 249 -16.98 -17.03 -11.15
CA GLU A 249 -16.14 -18.20 -10.84
C GLU A 249 -15.59 -18.20 -9.41
N SER A 250 -15.59 -17.05 -8.74
CA SER A 250 -15.11 -16.90 -7.37
C SER A 250 -16.25 -17.09 -6.35
N PRO A 251 -15.93 -17.48 -5.09
CA PRO A 251 -16.91 -17.49 -4.01
C PRO A 251 -17.66 -16.16 -3.91
N ARG A 252 -18.94 -16.19 -3.52
CA ARG A 252 -19.81 -14.99 -3.51
C ARG A 252 -19.21 -13.79 -2.77
N TRP A 253 -18.45 -14.01 -1.71
CA TRP A 253 -17.81 -12.95 -0.92
C TRP A 253 -16.63 -12.27 -1.66
N MET A 254 -16.07 -12.92 -2.67
CA MET A 254 -14.99 -12.40 -3.53
C MET A 254 -15.50 -11.78 -4.81
N GLN A 255 -16.77 -11.90 -5.18
CA GLN A 255 -17.27 -11.32 -6.44
C GLN A 255 -17.22 -9.79 -6.40
N GLY A 256 -16.44 -9.17 -7.29
CA GLY A 256 -16.09 -7.75 -7.23
C GLY A 256 -14.85 -7.44 -6.37
N GLY A 257 -14.22 -8.43 -5.76
CA GLY A 257 -12.90 -8.35 -5.13
C GLY A 257 -11.77 -8.51 -6.14
N SER A 258 -10.54 -8.67 -5.66
CA SER A 258 -9.34 -8.92 -6.48
C SER A 258 -8.29 -9.70 -5.68
N TYR A 259 -7.28 -10.26 -6.33
CA TYR A 259 -6.16 -10.92 -5.67
C TYR A 259 -4.91 -10.05 -5.78
N ALA A 260 -4.35 -9.67 -4.64
CA ALA A 260 -3.11 -8.91 -4.56
C ALA A 260 -1.93 -9.87 -4.41
N VAL A 261 -0.93 -9.72 -5.28
CA VAL A 261 0.40 -10.30 -5.06
C VAL A 261 1.35 -9.17 -4.65
N PHE A 262 2.01 -9.36 -3.52
CA PHE A 262 3.04 -8.48 -2.98
C PHE A 262 4.41 -9.13 -3.19
N ARG A 263 5.38 -8.36 -3.70
CA ARG A 263 6.80 -8.76 -3.75
C ARG A 263 7.66 -7.59 -3.29
N ARG A 264 8.53 -7.83 -2.31
CA ARG A 264 9.63 -6.91 -1.97
C ARG A 264 10.81 -7.22 -2.86
N ILE A 265 11.12 -6.32 -3.77
CA ILE A 265 12.15 -6.51 -4.80
C ILE A 265 13.30 -5.55 -4.51
N ARG A 266 14.39 -6.08 -3.97
CA ARG A 266 15.62 -5.32 -3.73
C ARG A 266 16.32 -5.07 -5.06
N ILE A 267 16.88 -3.87 -5.24
CA ILE A 267 17.61 -3.47 -6.44
C ILE A 267 19.07 -3.23 -6.08
N ALA A 268 19.99 -3.85 -6.83
CA ALA A 268 21.42 -3.54 -6.77
C ALA A 268 21.70 -2.23 -7.52
N LEU A 269 21.36 -1.10 -6.90
CA LEU A 269 21.40 0.23 -7.52
C LEU A 269 22.80 0.60 -8.00
N GLU A 270 23.83 0.28 -7.23
CA GLU A 270 25.21 0.64 -7.52
C GLU A 270 25.72 -0.10 -8.77
N HIS A 271 25.31 -1.36 -8.93
CA HIS A 271 25.59 -2.12 -10.16
C HIS A 271 24.78 -1.52 -11.32
N TRP A 272 23.48 -1.28 -11.12
CA TRP A 272 22.62 -0.71 -12.16
C TRP A 272 23.15 0.62 -12.71
N ASP A 273 23.58 1.53 -11.84
CA ASP A 273 24.03 2.87 -12.21
C ASP A 273 25.37 2.89 -12.95
N GLN A 274 26.15 1.81 -12.86
CA GLN A 274 27.39 1.63 -13.63
C GLN A 274 27.12 1.10 -15.05
N MET A 275 25.91 0.63 -15.34
CA MET A 275 25.56 0.14 -16.67
C MET A 275 25.40 1.29 -17.68
N LYS A 276 25.86 1.06 -18.91
CA LYS A 276 25.63 1.99 -20.03
C LYS A 276 24.13 2.18 -20.24
N LEU A 277 23.69 3.41 -20.53
CA LEU A 277 22.28 3.74 -20.76
C LEU A 277 21.61 2.81 -21.77
N GLY A 278 22.24 2.56 -22.93
CA GLY A 278 21.68 1.66 -23.95
C GLY A 278 21.44 0.24 -23.44
N PHE A 279 22.28 -0.26 -22.53
CA PHE A 279 22.09 -1.57 -21.90
C PHE A 279 20.92 -1.56 -20.90
N GLN A 280 20.79 -0.50 -20.11
CA GLN A 280 19.63 -0.31 -19.23
C GLN A 280 18.32 -0.28 -20.03
N GLU A 281 18.31 0.45 -21.14
CA GLU A 281 17.16 0.56 -22.05
C GLU A 281 16.83 -0.78 -22.74
N GLN A 282 17.85 -1.54 -23.17
CA GLN A 282 17.67 -2.91 -23.70
C GLN A 282 17.16 -3.89 -22.65
N THR A 283 17.63 -3.80 -21.41
CA THR A 283 17.17 -4.62 -20.28
C THR A 283 15.68 -4.41 -20.02
N ILE A 284 15.22 -3.15 -20.05
CA ILE A 284 13.80 -2.83 -19.84
C ILE A 284 12.96 -3.01 -21.12
N GLY A 285 13.52 -2.74 -22.30
CA GLY A 285 12.80 -2.71 -23.58
C GLY A 285 12.13 -1.36 -23.88
N ARG A 286 12.53 -0.28 -23.19
CA ARG A 286 12.00 1.08 -23.36
C ARG A 286 13.12 2.12 -23.22
N HIS A 287 12.91 3.30 -23.76
CA HIS A 287 13.78 4.45 -23.53
C HIS A 287 13.58 5.03 -22.13
N LYS A 288 14.66 5.26 -21.38
CA LYS A 288 14.63 5.68 -19.98
C LYS A 288 14.00 7.07 -19.81
N PRO A 289 14.38 8.12 -20.59
CA PRO A 289 13.81 9.45 -20.40
C PRO A 289 12.35 9.56 -20.86
N SER A 290 12.03 9.07 -22.07
CA SER A 290 10.70 9.25 -22.67
C SER A 290 9.68 8.20 -22.20
N GLY A 291 10.14 6.99 -21.86
CA GLY A 291 9.29 5.82 -21.63
C GLY A 291 8.79 5.15 -22.92
N ALA A 292 9.18 5.63 -24.11
CA ALA A 292 8.79 5.05 -25.39
C ALA A 292 9.34 3.62 -25.54
N PRO A 293 8.67 2.73 -26.28
CA PRO A 293 9.27 1.45 -26.68
C PRO A 293 10.55 1.70 -27.49
N LEU A 294 11.51 0.76 -27.48
CA LEU A 294 12.69 0.87 -28.33
C LEU A 294 12.27 0.88 -29.81
N GLY A 295 12.75 1.87 -30.56
CA GLY A 295 12.29 2.14 -31.94
C GLY A 295 11.05 3.03 -32.04
N GLY A 296 10.44 3.41 -30.91
CA GLY A 296 9.32 4.34 -30.84
C GLY A 296 9.73 5.75 -30.37
N VAL A 297 8.75 6.66 -30.38
CA VAL A 297 8.92 8.09 -30.07
C VAL A 297 8.16 8.56 -28.84
N HIS A 298 7.03 7.93 -28.50
CA HIS A 298 6.17 8.36 -27.39
C HIS A 298 5.81 7.19 -26.46
N GLU A 299 5.66 7.49 -25.17
CA GLU A 299 5.50 6.51 -24.08
C GLU A 299 4.42 5.46 -24.35
N PHE A 300 3.22 5.90 -24.72
CA PHE A 300 2.03 5.06 -24.85
C PHE A 300 1.91 4.38 -26.22
N GLN A 301 2.95 4.43 -27.06
CA GLN A 301 2.96 3.61 -28.27
C GLN A 301 3.00 2.13 -27.91
N PRO A 302 2.28 1.27 -28.66
CA PRO A 302 2.38 -0.18 -28.51
C PRO A 302 3.81 -0.67 -28.70
N LEU A 303 4.16 -1.77 -28.04
CA LEU A 303 5.42 -2.47 -28.32
C LEU A 303 5.31 -3.16 -29.69
N ASP A 304 6.20 -2.81 -30.61
CA ASP A 304 6.36 -3.56 -31.86
C ASP A 304 7.33 -4.71 -31.64
N LEU A 305 6.80 -5.88 -31.27
CA LEU A 305 7.59 -7.07 -30.95
C LEU A 305 8.15 -7.78 -32.19
N ALA A 306 7.68 -7.41 -33.39
CA ALA A 306 8.13 -7.94 -34.66
C ALA A 306 9.24 -7.09 -35.30
N ALA A 307 9.39 -5.83 -34.87
CA ALA A 307 10.43 -4.95 -35.39
C ALA A 307 11.84 -5.50 -35.15
N ALA A 308 12.68 -5.40 -36.18
CA ALA A 308 14.07 -5.85 -36.17
C ALA A 308 15.01 -4.72 -36.61
N ASP A 309 16.26 -4.79 -36.17
CA ASP A 309 17.34 -3.96 -36.68
C ASP A 309 17.80 -4.42 -38.08
N LYS A 310 18.79 -3.71 -38.63
CA LYS A 310 19.37 -4.00 -39.95
C LYS A 310 20.01 -5.39 -40.07
N ASP A 311 20.36 -6.01 -38.94
CA ASP A 311 21.02 -7.30 -38.87
C ASP A 311 20.01 -8.43 -38.55
N GLY A 312 18.72 -8.10 -38.47
CA GLY A 312 17.64 -9.04 -38.20
C GLY A 312 17.41 -9.36 -36.73
N ASN A 313 18.07 -8.66 -35.80
CA ASN A 313 17.85 -8.86 -34.37
C ASN A 313 16.61 -8.08 -33.90
N PRO A 314 15.83 -8.58 -32.95
CA PRO A 314 14.68 -7.84 -32.41
C PRO A 314 15.10 -6.47 -31.84
N LEU A 315 14.41 -5.39 -32.21
CA LEU A 315 14.65 -4.06 -31.64
C LEU A 315 14.40 -4.03 -30.14
N ILE A 316 13.40 -4.78 -29.69
CA ILE A 316 13.13 -5.06 -28.28
C ILE A 316 13.64 -6.47 -27.99
N PRO A 317 14.76 -6.61 -27.24
CA PRO A 317 15.38 -7.90 -26.99
C PRO A 317 14.40 -8.95 -26.44
N ALA A 318 14.59 -10.22 -26.80
CA ALA A 318 13.74 -11.32 -26.34
C ALA A 318 13.71 -11.46 -24.80
N THR A 319 14.78 -11.01 -24.13
CA THR A 319 14.94 -11.00 -22.67
C THR A 319 14.53 -9.68 -22.01
N ALA A 320 14.03 -8.71 -22.77
CA ALA A 320 13.65 -7.41 -22.24
C ALA A 320 12.39 -7.50 -21.36
N HIS A 321 12.45 -6.87 -20.18
CA HIS A 321 11.39 -6.92 -19.17
C HIS A 321 10.00 -6.58 -19.71
N ALA A 322 9.88 -5.45 -20.43
CA ALA A 322 8.60 -4.99 -20.96
C ALA A 322 8.02 -5.92 -22.05
N ARG A 323 8.88 -6.62 -22.81
CA ARG A 323 8.45 -7.64 -23.77
C ARG A 323 7.93 -8.86 -23.05
N LEU A 324 8.73 -9.41 -22.12
CA LEU A 324 8.36 -10.61 -21.39
C LEU A 324 7.06 -10.45 -20.59
N ALA A 325 6.79 -9.26 -20.07
CA ALA A 325 5.57 -8.92 -19.35
C ALA A 325 4.40 -8.48 -20.25
N ALA A 326 4.60 -8.34 -21.57
CA ALA A 326 3.56 -7.84 -22.47
C ALA A 326 2.39 -8.84 -22.58
N PRO A 327 1.13 -8.37 -22.68
CA PRO A 327 -0.02 -9.28 -22.84
C PRO A 327 0.09 -10.19 -24.07
N ALA A 328 0.69 -9.68 -25.16
CA ALA A 328 0.96 -10.44 -26.38
C ALA A 328 1.86 -11.67 -26.17
N GLU A 329 2.70 -11.65 -25.13
CA GLU A 329 3.63 -12.73 -24.75
C GLU A 329 3.08 -13.63 -23.63
N ASN A 330 1.86 -13.34 -23.15
CA ASN A 330 1.25 -13.97 -21.97
C ASN A 330 -0.24 -14.31 -22.18
N ALA A 331 -0.62 -14.73 -23.39
CA ALA A 331 -2.01 -15.11 -23.72
C ALA A 331 -3.07 -14.05 -23.34
N GLY A 332 -2.72 -12.77 -23.48
CA GLY A 332 -3.57 -11.64 -23.14
C GLY A 332 -3.69 -11.35 -21.64
N ALA A 333 -2.94 -12.04 -20.78
CA ALA A 333 -2.96 -11.80 -19.35
C ALA A 333 -2.50 -10.37 -19.02
N GLN A 334 -3.23 -9.74 -18.11
CA GLN A 334 -2.91 -8.42 -17.60
C GLN A 334 -3.04 -8.40 -16.07
N MET A 335 -2.31 -7.50 -15.44
CA MET A 335 -2.42 -7.21 -14.00
C MET A 335 -2.31 -5.71 -13.79
N LEU A 336 -3.01 -5.19 -12.79
CA LEU A 336 -2.91 -3.79 -12.40
C LEU A 336 -1.76 -3.63 -11.40
N ARG A 337 -0.62 -3.15 -11.88
CA ARG A 337 0.56 -2.91 -11.03
C ARG A 337 0.40 -1.58 -10.32
N ARG A 338 0.40 -1.61 -9.00
CA ARG A 338 0.26 -0.45 -8.12
C ARG A 338 1.45 -0.40 -7.15
N ALA A 339 2.63 -0.42 -7.75
CA ALA A 339 3.90 -0.57 -7.07
C ALA A 339 4.43 0.78 -6.57
N TYR A 340 5.21 0.73 -5.50
CA TYR A 340 5.86 1.88 -4.88
C TYR A 340 7.36 1.59 -4.74
N ASN A 341 8.19 2.61 -4.78
CA ASN A 341 9.59 2.49 -4.38
C ASN A 341 9.68 2.31 -2.86
N TYR A 342 10.75 1.68 -2.38
CA TYR A 342 11.11 1.70 -0.96
C TYR A 342 12.59 2.02 -0.77
N SER A 343 12.93 2.57 0.39
CA SER A 343 14.31 2.77 0.83
C SER A 343 14.33 2.68 2.36
N ASP A 344 14.98 1.64 2.86
CA ASP A 344 15.06 1.33 4.31
C ASP A 344 16.45 1.73 4.87
N GLY A 345 17.17 2.60 4.16
CA GLY A 345 18.47 3.10 4.56
C GLY A 345 19.63 2.27 4.01
N ALA A 346 20.75 2.26 4.73
CA ALA A 346 21.97 1.61 4.26
C ALA A 346 21.98 0.10 4.55
N SER A 347 22.48 -0.68 3.60
CA SER A 347 22.76 -2.11 3.79
C SER A 347 24.00 -2.50 3.01
N PHE A 348 25.05 -2.93 3.73
CA PHE A 348 26.38 -3.11 3.16
C PHE A 348 26.66 -4.53 2.63
N VAL A 349 25.74 -5.46 2.87
CA VAL A 349 25.84 -6.85 2.43
C VAL A 349 24.47 -7.37 2.05
N ALA A 350 24.30 -7.74 0.78
CA ALA A 350 23.18 -8.56 0.34
C ALA A 350 23.66 -9.99 0.04
N GLU A 351 22.96 -10.98 0.57
CA GLU A 351 23.16 -12.38 0.16
C GLU A 351 22.63 -12.58 -1.26
N ARG A 352 23.36 -13.37 -2.07
CA ARG A 352 22.93 -13.83 -3.39
C ARG A 352 23.19 -15.32 -3.57
N TRP A 353 22.37 -15.97 -4.39
CA TRP A 353 22.50 -17.39 -4.72
C TRP A 353 23.04 -17.63 -6.15
N PRO A 354 23.94 -18.61 -6.39
CA PRO A 354 24.68 -19.44 -5.42
C PRO A 354 25.54 -18.59 -4.47
N PRO A 355 25.83 -19.04 -3.23
CA PRO A 355 26.13 -18.14 -2.12
C PRO A 355 27.36 -17.26 -2.37
N TRP A 356 27.12 -15.97 -2.65
CA TRP A 356 28.12 -14.90 -2.59
C TRP A 356 27.51 -13.65 -1.95
N LYS A 357 28.37 -12.80 -1.39
CA LYS A 357 27.98 -11.51 -0.82
C LYS A 357 28.15 -10.43 -1.87
N GLN A 358 27.09 -9.71 -2.19
CA GLN A 358 27.20 -8.49 -2.97
C GLN A 358 27.34 -7.30 -2.01
N ALA A 359 28.40 -6.54 -2.17
CA ALA A 359 28.50 -5.23 -1.55
C ALA A 359 27.41 -4.34 -2.14
N MET A 360 26.59 -3.76 -1.27
CA MET A 360 25.61 -2.74 -1.64
C MET A 360 25.80 -1.55 -0.71
N GLU A 361 25.16 -0.42 -1.00
CA GLU A 361 25.13 0.72 -0.10
C GLU A 361 23.72 0.93 0.47
N TYR A 362 22.68 0.56 -0.28
CA TYR A 362 21.28 0.81 0.10
C TYR A 362 20.42 -0.47 0.15
N ASP A 363 19.55 -0.60 1.17
CA ASP A 363 18.39 -1.49 1.07
C ASP A 363 17.22 -0.72 0.45
N ALA A 364 17.20 -0.71 -0.87
CA ALA A 364 16.21 0.03 -1.64
C ALA A 364 15.74 -0.79 -2.84
N GLY A 365 14.53 -0.48 -3.30
CA GLY A 365 13.97 -1.16 -4.46
C GLY A 365 12.51 -0.88 -4.70
N LEU A 366 11.78 -1.91 -5.14
CA LEU A 366 10.37 -1.82 -5.49
C LEU A 366 9.53 -2.69 -4.53
N MET A 367 8.58 -2.05 -3.85
CA MET A 367 7.44 -2.69 -3.23
C MET A 367 6.40 -2.95 -4.32
N PHE A 368 6.52 -4.09 -4.98
CA PHE A 368 5.63 -4.49 -6.07
C PHE A 368 4.31 -5.00 -5.49
N ILE A 369 3.21 -4.38 -5.92
CA ILE A 369 1.85 -4.83 -5.62
C ILE A 369 1.12 -4.94 -6.95
N ALA A 370 0.56 -6.11 -7.24
CA ALA A 370 -0.24 -6.32 -8.44
C ALA A 370 -1.59 -6.92 -8.10
N TYR A 371 -2.65 -6.28 -8.61
CA TYR A 371 -4.02 -6.73 -8.50
C TYR A 371 -4.43 -7.45 -9.77
N GLN A 372 -5.16 -8.54 -9.62
CA GLN A 372 -5.63 -9.37 -10.73
C GLN A 372 -6.82 -10.24 -10.33
N ARG A 373 -7.57 -10.67 -11.35
CA ARG A 373 -8.73 -11.55 -11.21
C ARG A 373 -8.35 -12.96 -10.78
N ASP A 374 -7.24 -13.50 -11.29
CA ASP A 374 -6.75 -14.83 -10.93
C ASP A 374 -5.22 -14.90 -11.11
N PRO A 375 -4.42 -14.96 -10.03
CA PRO A 375 -2.96 -15.02 -10.10
C PRO A 375 -2.42 -16.21 -10.90
N ARG A 376 -3.18 -17.31 -10.97
CA ARG A 376 -2.81 -18.52 -11.73
C ARG A 376 -2.85 -18.30 -13.24
N ARG A 377 -3.53 -17.24 -13.69
CA ARG A 377 -3.69 -16.86 -15.10
C ARG A 377 -2.98 -15.56 -15.45
N SER A 378 -2.37 -14.88 -14.47
CA SER A 378 -1.66 -13.61 -14.67
C SER A 378 -0.25 -13.63 -14.07
N PHE A 379 -0.09 -13.28 -12.79
CA PHE A 379 1.21 -13.11 -12.16
C PHE A 379 2.07 -14.37 -12.21
N ILE A 380 1.51 -15.53 -11.85
CA ILE A 380 2.28 -16.77 -11.71
C ILE A 380 2.92 -17.20 -13.05
N PRO A 381 2.15 -17.43 -14.14
CA PRO A 381 2.77 -17.87 -15.40
C PRO A 381 3.68 -16.80 -16.03
N MET A 382 3.34 -15.52 -15.89
CA MET A 382 4.18 -14.42 -16.39
C MET A 382 5.51 -14.37 -15.65
N PHE A 383 5.48 -14.39 -14.32
CA PHE A 383 6.69 -14.30 -13.50
C PHE A 383 7.51 -15.60 -13.53
N GLU A 384 6.90 -16.76 -13.72
CA GLU A 384 7.60 -18.03 -13.97
C GLU A 384 8.50 -17.96 -15.22
N LYS A 385 8.01 -17.34 -16.30
CA LYS A 385 8.82 -17.07 -17.50
C LYS A 385 9.92 -16.05 -17.19
N MET A 386 9.56 -14.93 -16.57
CA MET A 386 10.49 -13.81 -16.33
C MET A 386 11.62 -14.18 -15.35
N SER A 387 11.33 -14.87 -14.26
CA SER A 387 12.32 -15.33 -13.28
C SER A 387 13.45 -16.18 -13.87
N ARG A 388 13.24 -16.79 -15.05
CA ARG A 388 14.23 -17.62 -15.74
C ARG A 388 15.10 -16.85 -16.73
N ILE A 389 14.52 -15.92 -17.49
CA ILE A 389 15.19 -15.35 -18.68
C ILE A 389 15.20 -13.82 -18.74
N ASP A 390 14.55 -13.14 -17.80
CA ASP A 390 14.53 -11.67 -17.78
C ASP A 390 15.94 -11.12 -17.48
N ALA A 391 16.41 -10.24 -18.37
CA ALA A 391 17.69 -9.56 -18.19
C ALA A 391 17.72 -8.73 -16.89
N LEU A 392 16.57 -8.29 -16.40
CA LEU A 392 16.44 -7.52 -15.16
C LEU A 392 16.87 -8.31 -13.91
N ASN A 393 16.81 -9.64 -13.94
CA ASN A 393 17.17 -10.51 -12.80
C ASN A 393 18.65 -10.35 -12.37
N GLN A 394 19.50 -9.79 -13.23
CA GLN A 394 20.89 -9.46 -12.87
C GLN A 394 20.94 -8.35 -11.80
N PHE A 395 19.94 -7.47 -11.77
CA PHE A 395 19.91 -6.27 -10.93
C PHE A 395 18.89 -6.35 -9.79
N THR A 396 17.96 -7.29 -9.84
CA THR A 396 16.89 -7.42 -8.86
C THR A 396 16.99 -8.71 -8.05
N THR A 397 16.45 -8.70 -6.85
CA THR A 397 16.30 -9.90 -6.03
C THR A 397 14.99 -9.82 -5.26
N HIS A 398 14.19 -10.88 -5.33
CA HIS A 398 12.94 -10.97 -4.59
C HIS A 398 13.23 -11.47 -3.17
N VAL A 399 13.02 -10.59 -2.18
CA VAL A 399 13.37 -10.82 -0.77
C VAL A 399 12.15 -10.87 0.14
N GLY A 400 10.95 -10.64 -0.38
CA GLY A 400 9.70 -10.78 0.35
C GLY A 400 8.54 -11.12 -0.58
N SER A 401 7.56 -11.84 -0.07
CA SER A 401 6.43 -12.32 -0.87
C SER A 401 5.16 -12.54 -0.04
N ALA A 402 4.03 -12.10 -0.55
CA ALA A 402 2.74 -12.47 0.01
C ALA A 402 1.63 -12.45 -1.05
N ILE A 403 0.54 -13.14 -0.77
CA ILE A 403 -0.66 -13.16 -1.60
C ILE A 403 -1.88 -12.97 -0.70
N PHE A 404 -2.80 -12.10 -1.13
CA PHE A 404 -4.00 -11.77 -0.38
C PHE A 404 -5.22 -11.76 -1.30
N ALA A 405 -6.33 -12.32 -0.82
CA ALA A 405 -7.65 -12.14 -1.42
C ALA A 405 -8.27 -10.85 -0.85
N CYS A 406 -8.35 -9.82 -1.67
CA CYS A 406 -9.02 -8.56 -1.31
C CYS A 406 -10.52 -8.72 -1.59
N PRO A 407 -11.39 -8.76 -0.56
CA PRO A 407 -12.82 -8.91 -0.77
C PRO A 407 -13.40 -7.75 -1.58
N ALA A 408 -14.64 -7.93 -2.04
CA ALA A 408 -15.42 -6.86 -2.62
C ALA A 408 -15.52 -5.65 -1.67
N GLY A 409 -15.86 -4.49 -2.23
CA GLY A 409 -16.21 -3.33 -1.40
C GLY A 409 -17.48 -3.59 -0.59
N MET A 410 -17.82 -2.62 0.27
CA MET A 410 -19.00 -2.72 1.11
C MET A 410 -19.86 -1.46 1.04
N ALA A 411 -21.16 -1.63 1.26
CA ALA A 411 -22.09 -0.53 1.46
C ALA A 411 -21.98 0.03 2.88
N LYS A 412 -22.46 1.27 3.09
CA LYS A 412 -22.60 1.85 4.43
C LYS A 412 -23.45 0.94 5.32
N GLY A 413 -22.99 0.69 6.54
CA GLY A 413 -23.62 -0.23 7.50
C GLY A 413 -23.09 -1.67 7.46
N GLY A 414 -22.35 -2.04 6.40
CA GLY A 414 -21.59 -3.29 6.37
C GLY A 414 -20.21 -3.15 7.02
N TYR A 415 -19.45 -4.24 7.06
CA TYR A 415 -18.06 -4.27 7.53
C TYR A 415 -17.16 -5.12 6.64
N ILE A 416 -15.85 -4.87 6.75
CA ILE A 416 -14.80 -5.61 6.03
C ILE A 416 -15.01 -7.10 6.21
N GLY A 417 -15.03 -7.88 5.12
CA GLY A 417 -15.17 -9.33 5.20
C GLY A 417 -16.52 -9.86 5.67
N GLN A 418 -17.55 -9.01 5.86
CA GLN A 418 -18.88 -9.45 6.31
C GLN A 418 -19.43 -10.61 5.48
N ALA A 419 -19.35 -10.50 4.15
CA ALA A 419 -19.86 -11.52 3.25
C ALA A 419 -19.15 -12.88 3.41
N LEU A 420 -17.91 -12.92 3.93
CA LEU A 420 -17.20 -14.16 4.27
C LEU A 420 -17.57 -14.63 5.68
N LEU A 421 -17.54 -13.72 6.65
CA LEU A 421 -17.71 -14.01 8.08
C LEU A 421 -19.15 -14.26 8.51
N GLU A 422 -20.14 -14.08 7.63
CA GLU A 422 -21.54 -14.41 7.88
C GLU A 422 -22.05 -15.54 6.96
N MET A 423 -21.17 -16.19 6.20
CA MET A 423 -21.51 -17.40 5.45
C MET A 423 -21.77 -18.58 6.38
N THR A 424 -22.87 -19.30 6.13
CA THR A 424 -23.28 -20.50 6.88
C THR A 424 -22.54 -21.75 6.46
#